data_AF-A0A8B5X3P9-F1
#
_entry.id   AF-A0A8B5X3P9-F1
#
_cell.length_a   1.000
_cell.length_b   1.000
_cell.length_c   1.000
_cell.angle_alpha   90.00
_cell.angle_beta   90.00
_cell.angle_gamma   90.00
#
_symmetry.space_group_name_H-M   'P 1'
#
loop_
_entity.id
_entity.type
_entity.pdbx_description
1 polymer ?
#
loop_
_entity_poly.entity_id
_entity_poly.type
_entity_poly.pdbx_seq_one_letter_code
_entity_poly.pdbx_strand_id
1 'polypeptide(L)'
;TYPVHLCVVECPKREACPFWAAEHETGMRSREELYPPNGDWYDIPYRCLVPNGVSNLLVAGRCISATHEGMAGARVMGTCMAVGEAAGLAAALAVEGNASCSEVDVVMLRGKLKAAGALV
;
A
#
# COMPACT_ATOMS: atom_id res chain seq x y z
N THR A 1 -0.69 -16.77 25.75
CA THR A 1 -0.20 -16.44 24.39
C THR A 1 -0.94 -17.34 23.43
N TYR A 2 -1.76 -16.78 22.54
CA TYR A 2 -2.40 -17.61 21.49
C TYR A 2 -1.30 -18.12 20.56
N PRO A 3 -1.23 -19.43 20.25
CA PRO A 3 -0.23 -19.95 19.34
C PRO A 3 -0.54 -19.41 17.94
N VAL A 4 0.24 -18.42 17.50
CA VAL A 4 0.25 -17.96 16.11
C VAL A 4 0.88 -19.06 15.28
N HIS A 5 0.05 -19.86 14.63
CA HIS A 5 0.49 -20.89 13.70
C HIS A 5 0.52 -20.29 12.28
N LEU A 6 1.71 -20.27 11.65
CA LEU A 6 1.87 -19.91 10.24
C LEU A 6 1.21 -20.98 9.35
N CYS A 7 0.05 -20.63 8.79
CA CYS A 7 -0.97 -21.51 8.20
C CYS A 7 -0.49 -22.49 7.11
N VAL A 8 0.70 -22.30 6.53
CA VAL A 8 1.19 -23.11 5.39
C VAL A 8 2.52 -23.82 5.64
N VAL A 9 3.41 -23.30 6.49
CA VAL A 9 4.77 -23.86 6.63
C VAL A 9 4.83 -24.94 7.71
N GLU A 10 4.05 -24.79 8.78
CA GLU A 10 4.19 -25.62 9.98
C GLU A 10 2.96 -26.51 10.23
N CYS A 11 2.01 -26.58 9.30
CA CYS A 11 0.74 -27.28 9.54
C CYS A 11 0.96 -28.79 9.40
N PRO A 12 0.89 -29.57 10.50
CA PRO A 12 1.15 -31.01 10.45
C PRO A 12 0.07 -31.77 9.67
N LYS A 13 -1.12 -31.17 9.51
CA LYS A 13 -2.23 -31.79 8.79
C LYS A 13 -2.21 -31.54 7.28
N ARG A 14 -1.64 -30.43 6.80
CA ARG A 14 -1.73 -29.98 5.38
C ARG A 14 -3.15 -29.97 4.77
N GLU A 15 -4.19 -30.19 5.59
CA GLU A 15 -5.61 -30.17 5.21
C GLU A 15 -6.19 -28.75 5.34
N ALA A 16 -7.39 -28.54 4.79
CA ALA A 16 -8.14 -27.30 4.94
C ALA A 16 -8.30 -26.96 6.44
N CYS A 17 -7.63 -25.88 6.86
CA CYS A 17 -7.57 -25.51 8.27
C CYS A 17 -8.97 -25.13 8.78
N PRO A 18 -9.52 -25.77 9.83
CA PRO A 18 -10.86 -25.45 10.33
C PRO A 18 -10.98 -24.02 10.87
N PHE A 19 -9.86 -23.40 11.30
CA PHE A 19 -9.82 -21.97 11.65
C PHE A 19 -9.87 -21.08 10.40
N TRP A 20 -9.14 -21.45 9.34
CA TRP A 20 -9.24 -20.79 8.04
C TRP A 20 -10.65 -20.93 7.44
N ALA A 21 -11.23 -22.13 7.50
CA ALA A 21 -12.60 -22.39 7.06
C ALA A 21 -13.60 -21.55 7.87
N ALA A 22 -13.48 -21.49 9.20
CA ALA A 22 -14.37 -20.67 10.03
C ALA A 22 -14.31 -19.16 9.71
N GLU A 23 -13.12 -18.60 9.42
CA GLU A 23 -12.95 -17.18 9.08
C GLU A 23 -13.21 -16.85 7.59
N HIS A 24 -12.96 -17.79 6.67
CA HIS A 24 -13.07 -17.57 5.22
C HIS A 24 -14.35 -18.13 4.58
N GLU A 25 -15.04 -19.11 5.18
CA GLU A 25 -16.32 -19.61 4.64
C GLU A 25 -17.48 -18.62 4.86
N THR A 26 -17.31 -17.65 5.77
CA THR A 26 -18.41 -16.76 6.18
C THR A 26 -18.23 -15.27 5.85
N GLY A 27 -17.09 -14.83 5.27
CA GLY A 27 -16.97 -13.40 4.93
C GLY A 27 -15.67 -12.87 4.31
N MET A 28 -14.57 -13.62 4.28
CA MET A 28 -13.36 -13.18 3.58
C MET A 28 -13.31 -13.71 2.15
N ARG A 29 -12.89 -12.84 1.20
CA ARG A 29 -12.69 -13.22 -0.21
C ARG A 29 -11.67 -14.35 -0.33
N SER A 30 -11.85 -15.21 -1.34
CA SER A 30 -10.94 -16.31 -1.61
C SER A 30 -9.51 -15.79 -1.86
N ARG A 31 -8.50 -16.63 -1.62
CA ARG A 31 -7.10 -16.23 -1.82
C ARG A 31 -6.88 -15.78 -3.26
N GLU A 32 -7.44 -16.50 -4.20
CA GLU A 32 -7.37 -16.27 -5.64
C GLU A 32 -8.01 -14.93 -6.05
N GLU A 33 -8.96 -14.42 -5.28
CA GLU A 33 -9.60 -13.11 -5.47
C GLU A 33 -8.82 -11.93 -4.87
N LEU A 34 -7.95 -12.20 -3.90
CA LEU A 34 -7.11 -11.19 -3.23
C LEU A 34 -5.82 -10.91 -4.00
N TYR A 35 -5.32 -11.90 -4.75
CA TYR A 35 -4.19 -11.69 -5.64
C TYR A 35 -4.64 -10.98 -6.93
N PRO A 36 -3.88 -9.98 -7.41
CA PRO A 36 -4.09 -9.47 -8.76
C PRO A 36 -3.90 -10.59 -9.79
N PRO A 37 -4.51 -10.48 -10.98
CA PRO A 37 -4.31 -11.42 -12.08
C PRO A 37 -2.82 -11.71 -12.33
N ASN A 38 -2.51 -12.88 -12.90
CA ASN A 38 -1.11 -13.27 -13.13
C ASN A 38 -0.35 -12.22 -13.96
N GLY A 39 0.73 -11.69 -13.38
CA GLY A 39 1.56 -10.65 -14.01
C GLY A 39 1.04 -9.22 -13.83
N ASP A 40 -0.03 -9.04 -13.07
CA ASP A 40 -0.64 -7.74 -12.78
C ASP A 40 -0.29 -7.26 -11.36
N TRP A 41 -0.38 -5.96 -11.13
CA TRP A 41 -0.12 -5.34 -9.83
C TRP A 41 -1.10 -4.19 -9.60
N TYR A 42 -1.30 -3.84 -8.33
CA TYR A 42 -2.03 -2.62 -7.99
C TYR A 42 -1.05 -1.47 -7.77
N ASP A 43 -1.44 -0.29 -8.23
CA ASP A 43 -0.71 0.93 -7.94
C ASP A 43 -1.30 1.66 -6.73
N ILE A 44 -0.49 2.51 -6.09
CA ILE A 44 -0.95 3.48 -5.10
C ILE A 44 -0.96 4.86 -5.75
N PRO A 45 -2.14 5.40 -6.13
CA PRO A 45 -2.22 6.73 -6.71
C PRO A 45 -1.68 7.79 -5.75
N TYR A 46 -0.99 8.81 -6.27
CA TYR A 46 -0.49 9.93 -5.48
C TYR A 46 -1.60 10.61 -4.64
N ARG A 47 -2.82 10.67 -5.18
CA ARG A 47 -4.00 11.20 -4.48
C ARG A 47 -4.26 10.52 -3.12
N CYS A 48 -3.85 9.27 -2.92
CA CYS A 48 -4.01 8.58 -1.64
C CYS A 48 -3.18 9.24 -0.52
N LEU A 49 -2.11 9.97 -0.87
CA LEU A 49 -1.22 10.65 0.06
C LEU A 49 -1.68 12.09 0.37
N VAL A 50 -2.65 12.63 -0.38
CA VAL A 50 -3.08 14.03 -0.30
C VAL A 50 -4.40 14.13 0.47
N PRO A 51 -4.42 14.75 1.66
CA PRO A 51 -5.66 14.98 2.41
C PRO A 51 -6.57 16.02 1.73
N ASN A 52 -7.88 15.85 1.85
CA ASN A 52 -8.84 16.86 1.38
C ASN A 52 -8.85 18.08 2.32
N GLY A 53 -8.79 19.29 1.75
CA GLY A 53 -8.94 20.55 2.49
C GLY A 53 -7.70 21.04 3.24
N VAL A 54 -6.55 20.36 3.13
CA VAL A 54 -5.27 20.80 3.71
C VAL A 54 -4.21 20.79 2.62
N SER A 55 -3.69 21.96 2.27
CA SER A 55 -2.84 22.15 1.08
C SER A 55 -1.35 21.84 1.31
N ASN A 56 -0.88 21.83 2.56
CA ASN A 56 0.53 21.70 2.93
C ASN A 56 0.82 20.43 3.77
N LEU A 57 0.00 19.40 3.61
CA LEU A 57 0.09 18.15 4.36
C LEU A 57 0.12 16.97 3.39
N LEU A 58 1.05 16.04 3.61
CA LEU A 58 1.08 14.73 2.99
C LEU A 58 1.02 13.66 4.07
N VAL A 59 0.37 12.55 3.76
CA VAL A 59 0.27 11.36 4.61
C VAL A 59 0.94 10.17 3.93
N ALA A 60 1.59 9.31 4.72
CA ALA A 60 2.31 8.14 4.22
C ALA A 60 2.16 6.95 5.17
N GLY A 61 2.21 5.73 4.62
CA GLY A 61 2.01 4.50 5.38
C GLY A 61 0.54 4.28 5.78
N ARG A 62 0.28 3.99 7.06
CA ARG A 62 -1.07 3.56 7.53
C ARG A 62 -2.17 4.63 7.44
N CYS A 63 -1.80 5.90 7.30
CA CYS A 63 -2.75 7.02 7.25
C CYS A 63 -3.15 7.43 5.83
N ILE A 64 -2.66 6.75 4.78
CA ILE A 64 -3.09 7.02 3.41
C ILE A 64 -4.53 6.56 3.17
N SER A 65 -5.20 7.20 2.22
CA SER A 65 -6.55 6.81 1.82
C SER A 65 -6.53 5.48 1.06
N ALA A 66 -7.21 4.46 1.59
CA ALA A 66 -7.45 3.19 0.91
C ALA A 66 -8.74 2.54 1.42
N THR A 67 -9.25 1.54 0.68
CA THR A 67 -10.28 0.64 1.20
C THR A 67 -9.70 -0.28 2.27
N HIS A 68 -10.58 -1.01 2.98
CA HIS A 68 -10.15 -1.99 3.97
C HIS A 68 -9.20 -3.04 3.35
N GLU A 69 -9.51 -3.53 2.16
CA GLU A 69 -8.72 -4.51 1.41
C GLU A 69 -7.41 -3.90 0.90
N GLY A 70 -7.47 -2.70 0.30
CA GLY A 70 -6.27 -2.02 -0.22
C GLY A 70 -5.25 -1.71 0.88
N MET A 71 -5.73 -1.44 2.10
CA MET A 71 -4.88 -1.18 3.26
C MET A 71 -4.07 -2.42 3.69
N ALA A 72 -4.54 -3.64 3.40
CA ALA A 72 -3.80 -4.86 3.74
C ALA A 72 -2.44 -4.92 3.04
N GLY A 73 -2.39 -4.58 1.75
CA GLY A 73 -1.14 -4.53 0.96
C GLY A 73 -0.37 -3.22 1.12
N ALA A 74 -1.08 -2.08 1.26
CA ALA A 74 -0.44 -0.77 1.39
C ALA A 74 0.41 -0.62 2.67
N ARG A 75 0.04 -1.33 3.76
CA ARG A 75 0.71 -1.22 5.07
C ARG A 75 1.92 -2.14 5.27
N VAL A 76 2.33 -2.90 4.24
CA VAL A 76 3.52 -3.74 4.30
C VAL A 76 4.78 -2.86 4.26
N MET A 77 5.87 -3.31 4.91
CA MET A 77 7.08 -2.49 5.10
C MET A 77 7.66 -1.93 3.80
N GLY A 78 7.79 -2.75 2.74
CA GLY A 78 8.30 -2.30 1.44
C GLY A 78 7.45 -1.18 0.85
N THR A 79 6.14 -1.37 0.82
CA THR A 79 5.19 -0.36 0.34
C THR A 79 5.21 0.92 1.17
N CYS A 80 5.30 0.81 2.50
CA CYS A 80 5.41 1.97 3.39
C CYS A 80 6.67 2.78 3.12
N MET A 81 7.81 2.12 2.88
CA MET A 81 9.06 2.81 2.54
C MET A 81 8.92 3.55 1.20
N ALA A 82 8.40 2.90 0.17
CA ALA A 82 8.20 3.52 -1.14
C ALA A 82 7.24 4.72 -1.10
N VAL A 83 6.11 4.60 -0.39
CA VAL A 83 5.15 5.70 -0.20
C VAL A 83 5.77 6.84 0.62
N GLY A 84 6.57 6.53 1.64
CA GLY A 84 7.28 7.52 2.44
C GLY A 84 8.30 8.32 1.63
N GLU A 85 9.08 7.64 0.78
CA GLU A 85 10.01 8.28 -0.15
C GLU A 85 9.29 9.19 -1.13
N ALA A 86 8.21 8.70 -1.76
CA ALA A 86 7.38 9.48 -2.67
C ALA A 86 6.79 10.73 -1.99
N ALA A 87 6.28 10.60 -0.77
CA ALA A 87 5.73 11.71 0.00
C ALA A 87 6.80 12.78 0.33
N GLY A 88 7.99 12.36 0.77
CA GLY A 88 9.09 13.27 1.09
C GLY A 88 9.58 14.05 -0.14
N LEU A 89 9.76 13.35 -1.26
CA LEU A 89 10.18 13.96 -2.51
C LEU A 89 9.10 14.90 -3.08
N ALA A 90 7.82 14.52 -2.97
CA ALA A 90 6.71 15.38 -3.36
C ALA A 90 6.64 16.65 -2.50
N ALA A 91 6.90 16.56 -1.20
CA ALA A 91 6.98 17.73 -0.33
C ALA A 91 8.12 18.67 -0.75
N ALA A 92 9.29 18.12 -1.09
CA ALA A 92 10.41 18.92 -1.61
C ALA A 92 10.05 19.64 -2.93
N LEU A 93 9.42 18.93 -3.87
CA LEU A 93 8.95 19.49 -5.14
C LEU A 93 7.89 20.59 -4.94
N ALA A 94 6.97 20.39 -3.99
CA ALA A 94 5.95 21.39 -3.67
C ALA A 94 6.59 22.70 -3.17
N VAL A 95 7.59 22.60 -2.29
CA VAL A 95 8.35 23.76 -1.80
C VAL A 95 9.15 24.43 -2.91
N GLU A 96 9.88 23.66 -3.72
CA GLU A 96 10.68 24.17 -4.86
C GLU A 96 9.80 24.92 -5.88
N GLY A 97 8.60 24.39 -6.16
CA GLY A 97 7.66 24.95 -7.12
C GLY A 97 6.73 26.03 -6.55
N ASN A 98 6.83 26.34 -5.26
CA ASN A 98 5.88 27.20 -4.54
C ASN A 98 4.42 26.78 -4.80
N ALA A 99 4.16 25.48 -4.76
CA ALA A 99 2.88 24.84 -5.07
C ALA A 99 2.33 24.11 -3.84
N SER A 100 1.03 23.83 -3.81
CA SER A 100 0.45 22.96 -2.80
C SER A 100 0.82 21.49 -3.04
N CYS A 101 0.72 20.65 -2.00
CA CYS A 101 0.96 19.22 -2.12
C CYS A 101 0.02 18.53 -3.13
N SER A 102 -1.18 19.06 -3.36
CA SER A 102 -2.13 18.60 -4.37
C SER A 102 -1.75 18.95 -5.81
N GLU A 103 -0.87 19.93 -6.02
CA GLU A 103 -0.51 20.47 -7.33
C GLU A 103 0.85 19.96 -7.83
N VAL A 104 1.50 19.07 -7.07
CA VAL A 104 2.78 18.46 -7.46
C VAL A 104 2.65 17.73 -8.79
N ASP A 105 3.58 18.00 -9.71
CA ASP A 105 3.69 17.28 -10.97
C ASP A 105 4.10 15.81 -10.72
N VAL A 106 3.13 14.91 -10.81
CA VAL A 106 3.32 13.48 -10.58
C VAL A 106 4.23 12.84 -11.65
N VAL A 107 4.30 13.39 -12.87
CA VAL A 107 5.19 12.89 -13.92
C VAL A 107 6.63 13.19 -13.54
N MET A 108 6.90 14.42 -13.11
CA MET A 108 8.22 14.81 -12.60
C MET A 108 8.62 14.01 -11.36
N LEU A 109 7.69 13.83 -10.41
CA LEU A 109 7.89 13.03 -9.20
C LEU A 109 8.30 11.59 -9.56
N ARG A 110 7.55 10.93 -10.43
CA ARG A 110 7.87 9.58 -10.92
C ARG A 110 9.22 9.53 -11.62
N GLY A 111 9.55 10.54 -12.42
CA GLY A 111 10.86 10.64 -13.07
C GLY A 111 12.02 10.68 -12.06
N LYS A 112 11.91 11.52 -11.02
CA LYS A 112 12.91 11.60 -9.94
C LYS A 112 12.99 10.30 -9.12
N LEU A 113 11.86 9.65 -8.82
CA LEU A 113 11.81 8.35 -8.14
C LEU A 113 12.50 7.24 -8.96
N LYS A 114 12.24 7.18 -10.27
CA LYS A 114 12.91 6.23 -11.18
C LYS A 114 14.41 6.43 -11.23
N ALA A 115 14.85 7.70 -11.27
CA ALA A 115 16.28 8.03 -11.24
C ALA A 115 16.96 7.57 -9.92
N ALA A 116 16.22 7.52 -8.81
CA ALA A 116 16.67 6.97 -7.53
C ALA A 116 16.57 5.43 -7.45
N GLY A 117 16.06 4.75 -8.49
CA GLY A 117 15.93 3.30 -8.55
C GLY A 117 14.60 2.76 -8.05
N ALA A 118 13.60 3.60 -7.77
CA ALA A 118 12.27 3.17 -7.36
C ALA A 118 11.46 2.60 -8.56
N LEU A 119 10.60 1.63 -8.26
CA LEU A 119 9.66 1.03 -9.21
C LEU A 119 8.33 1.78 -9.17
N VAL A 120 8.08 2.67 -10.14
CA VAL A 120 6.88 3.56 -10.22
C VAL A 120 6.40 3.86 -11.64
#